data_AF-A0A430K8H6-F1
#
_entry.id   AF-A0A430K8H6-F1
#
_cell.length_a   1.000
_cell.length_b   1.000
_cell.length_c   1.000
_cell.angle_alpha   90.00
_cell.angle_beta   90.00
_cell.angle_gamma   90.00
#
_symmetry.space_group_name_H-M   'P 1'
#
loop_
_entity.id
_entity.type
_entity.pdbx_description
1 polymer ?
#
loop_
_entity_poly.entity_id
_entity_poly.type
_entity_poly.pdbx_seq_one_letter_code
_entity_poly.pdbx_strand_id
1 'polypeptide(L)'
;MKPIAIILCFLALVGCGGKSSPKPPTSALLVFPEKNSECTTGQDINGSNTSLVEFRWQASEHTESYQLRATNINTNTTQTIVVTGTSASLPLEKGDAFSWYIISKNDDVSETARSETWLFYNAGSETTYAPFPAEVIAPKTGATVTKDINNEVALNWEGADIDNDLEGYEVYFSTENPPTTLIATLTNGTSDITVSVESDTVYYWRVLTRDLEGNTATNQVSQFKVR
;
A
#
# COMPACT_ATOMS: atom_id res chain seq x y z
N MET A 1 9.43 43.91 -75.38
CA MET A 1 9.04 44.29 -74.01
C MET A 1 8.17 43.17 -73.46
N LYS A 2 8.69 42.36 -72.53
CA LYS A 2 7.95 41.31 -71.81
C LYS A 2 8.22 41.55 -70.32
N PRO A 3 7.20 41.78 -69.47
CA PRO A 3 7.44 41.98 -68.05
C PRO A 3 7.74 40.63 -67.38
N ILE A 4 8.90 40.53 -66.72
CA ILE A 4 9.28 39.41 -65.87
C ILE A 4 8.62 39.64 -64.50
N ALA A 5 7.61 38.84 -64.18
CA ALA A 5 6.97 38.83 -62.88
C ALA A 5 7.79 37.96 -61.91
N ILE A 6 8.44 38.61 -60.93
CA ILE A 6 9.13 37.93 -59.83
C ILE A 6 8.07 37.59 -58.79
N ILE A 7 7.71 36.31 -58.70
CA ILE A 7 6.78 35.78 -57.69
C ILE A 7 7.60 35.50 -56.42
N LEU A 8 7.48 36.38 -55.45
CA LEU A 8 8.08 36.25 -54.13
C LEU A 8 7.25 35.25 -53.31
N CYS A 9 7.74 34.02 -53.19
CA CYS A 9 7.10 32.96 -52.41
C CYS A 9 7.35 33.23 -50.92
N PHE A 10 6.36 33.77 -50.22
CA PHE A 10 6.36 33.88 -48.76
C PHE A 10 6.21 32.48 -48.15
N LEU A 11 7.32 31.91 -47.70
CA LEU A 11 7.35 30.68 -46.92
C LEU A 11 6.87 31.01 -45.49
N ALA A 12 5.61 30.70 -45.19
CA ALA A 12 5.09 30.79 -43.83
C ALA A 12 5.71 29.67 -42.99
N LEU A 13 6.67 30.04 -42.13
CA LEU A 13 7.16 29.17 -41.07
C LEU A 13 6.05 29.00 -40.02
N VAL A 14 5.25 27.94 -40.18
CA VAL A 14 4.36 27.47 -39.12
C VAL A 14 5.24 26.87 -38.03
N GLY A 15 5.46 27.65 -36.97
CA GLY A 15 6.10 27.15 -35.75
C GLY A 15 5.22 26.08 -35.13
N CYS A 16 5.64 24.82 -35.21
CA CYS A 16 5.09 23.75 -34.38
C CYS A 16 5.45 24.04 -32.91
N GLY A 17 4.54 24.70 -32.19
CA GLY A 17 4.53 24.65 -30.74
C GLY A 17 4.26 23.21 -30.31
N GLY A 18 5.31 22.46 -30.00
CA GLY A 18 5.18 21.11 -29.49
C GLY A 18 4.45 21.14 -28.15
N LYS A 19 3.18 20.75 -28.14
CA LYS A 19 2.50 20.41 -26.89
C LYS A 19 3.25 19.22 -26.30
N SER A 20 3.76 19.37 -25.08
CA SER A 20 4.37 18.26 -24.35
C SER A 20 3.37 17.10 -24.29
N SER A 21 3.83 15.88 -24.54
CA SER A 21 3.00 14.68 -24.38
C SER A 21 2.44 14.63 -22.94
N PRO A 22 1.21 14.14 -22.76
CA PRO A 22 0.67 14.00 -21.41
C PRO A 22 1.52 13.07 -20.55
N LYS A 23 1.49 13.31 -19.24
CA LYS A 23 2.30 12.57 -18.26
C LYS A 23 1.39 11.73 -17.35
N PRO A 24 1.84 10.55 -16.94
CA PRO A 24 1.11 9.75 -15.96
C PRO A 24 1.06 10.43 -14.58
N PRO A 25 -0.01 10.19 -13.80
CA PRO A 25 -0.12 10.64 -12.42
C PRO A 25 1.04 10.16 -11.56
N THR A 26 1.37 10.91 -10.50
CA THR A 26 2.26 10.44 -9.43
C THR A 26 1.50 9.92 -8.21
N SER A 27 2.19 9.16 -7.37
CA SER A 27 1.61 8.56 -6.17
C SER A 27 1.26 9.64 -5.13
N ALA A 28 0.07 9.53 -4.52
CA ALA A 28 -0.34 10.43 -3.45
C ALA A 28 0.31 10.04 -2.12
N LEU A 29 0.70 11.03 -1.32
CA LEU A 29 1.19 10.82 0.04
C LEU A 29 0.02 10.85 1.02
N LEU A 30 -0.12 9.80 1.82
CA LEU A 30 -1.21 9.66 2.77
C LEU A 30 -0.99 10.56 3.99
N VAL A 31 -2.09 11.04 4.58
CA VAL A 31 -2.05 11.95 5.74
C VAL A 31 -2.92 11.43 6.88
N PHE A 32 -4.14 10.97 6.62
CA PHE A 32 -5.08 10.55 7.65
C PHE A 32 -6.14 9.57 7.11
N PRO A 33 -6.64 8.57 7.86
CA PRO A 33 -6.18 8.11 9.19
C PRO A 33 -4.68 7.78 9.22
N GLU A 34 -4.04 7.90 10.39
CA GLU A 34 -2.61 7.63 10.52
C GLU A 34 -2.29 6.14 10.34
N LYS A 35 -1.04 5.83 9.97
CA LYS A 35 -0.60 4.46 9.74
C LYS A 35 -0.50 3.70 11.06
N ASN A 36 -1.07 2.50 11.09
CA ASN A 36 -1.05 1.57 12.20
C ASN A 36 -1.54 2.21 13.51
N SER A 37 -2.63 2.99 13.46
CA SER A 37 -3.16 3.73 14.59
C SER A 37 -4.65 3.46 14.82
N GLU A 38 -5.17 3.96 15.93
CA GLU A 38 -6.61 4.10 16.13
C GLU A 38 -7.11 5.44 15.56
N CYS A 39 -8.21 5.42 14.82
CA CYS A 39 -8.93 6.60 14.34
C CYS A 39 -10.09 6.92 15.28
N THR A 40 -9.89 7.91 16.15
CA THR A 40 -10.85 8.34 17.18
C THR A 40 -11.73 9.52 16.76
N THR A 41 -11.52 10.08 15.56
CA THR A 41 -12.24 11.27 15.08
C THR A 41 -13.43 10.96 14.17
N GLY A 42 -13.82 9.69 14.06
CA GLY A 42 -14.99 9.29 13.28
C GLY A 42 -16.27 9.92 13.84
N GLN A 43 -17.15 10.41 12.96
CA GLN A 43 -18.42 10.98 13.38
C GLN A 43 -19.51 9.91 13.44
N ASP A 44 -20.12 9.72 14.59
CA ASP A 44 -21.14 8.69 14.80
C ASP A 44 -22.34 8.82 13.86
N ILE A 45 -22.73 7.70 13.27
CA ILE A 45 -23.95 7.61 12.45
C ILE A 45 -25.06 7.03 13.33
N ASN A 46 -26.02 7.88 13.70
CA ASN A 46 -27.13 7.54 14.59
C ASN A 46 -27.87 6.26 14.17
N GLY A 47 -28.07 5.34 15.12
CA GLY A 47 -28.79 4.09 14.89
C GLY A 47 -27.99 3.01 14.15
N SER A 48 -26.65 3.16 14.07
CA SER A 48 -25.76 2.17 13.45
C SER A 48 -24.51 1.94 14.32
N ASN A 49 -23.76 0.87 14.01
CA ASN A 49 -22.42 0.63 14.55
C ASN A 49 -21.32 1.28 13.68
N THR A 50 -21.68 2.28 12.88
CA THR A 50 -20.73 2.92 11.95
C THR A 50 -20.39 4.34 12.38
N SER A 51 -19.19 4.79 12.00
CA SER A 51 -18.79 6.19 12.06
C SER A 51 -18.32 6.65 10.67
N LEU A 52 -18.55 7.92 10.38
CA LEU A 52 -18.06 8.56 9.17
C LEU A 52 -16.59 8.96 9.39
N VAL A 53 -15.68 8.20 8.78
CA VAL A 53 -14.22 8.43 8.87
C VAL A 53 -13.78 9.30 7.70
N GLU A 54 -13.12 10.42 8.00
CA GLU A 54 -12.46 11.24 6.99
C GLU A 54 -11.11 10.64 6.61
N PHE A 55 -10.81 10.66 5.32
CA PHE A 55 -9.53 10.31 4.72
C PHE A 55 -8.92 11.55 4.09
N ARG A 56 -7.62 11.76 4.28
CA ARG A 56 -6.86 12.89 3.73
C ARG A 56 -5.53 12.43 3.15
N TRP A 57 -5.15 13.05 2.05
CA TRP A 57 -3.86 12.83 1.36
C TRP A 57 -3.34 14.16 0.80
N GLN A 58 -2.10 14.18 0.34
CA GLN A 58 -1.52 15.32 -0.39
C GLN A 58 -1.85 15.23 -1.87
N ALA A 59 -1.98 16.38 -2.53
CA ALA A 59 -2.13 16.44 -3.98
C ALA A 59 -0.88 15.85 -4.67
N SER A 60 -1.09 14.95 -5.63
CA SER A 60 -0.03 14.40 -6.48
C SER A 60 0.02 15.11 -7.83
N GLU A 61 1.18 15.02 -8.49
CA GLU A 61 1.42 15.65 -9.78
C GLU A 61 0.69 14.90 -10.90
N HIS A 62 0.28 15.64 -11.94
CA HIS A 62 -0.39 15.08 -13.11
C HIS A 62 -1.67 14.29 -12.75
N THR A 63 -2.40 14.74 -11.73
CA THR A 63 -3.58 14.06 -11.21
C THR A 63 -4.78 14.99 -11.24
N GLU A 64 -5.90 14.48 -11.74
CA GLU A 64 -7.19 15.19 -11.82
C GLU A 64 -8.24 14.59 -10.87
N SER A 65 -8.12 13.29 -10.59
CA SER A 65 -9.00 12.61 -9.64
C SER A 65 -8.28 11.53 -8.84
N TYR A 66 -8.86 11.21 -7.68
CA TYR A 66 -8.38 10.21 -6.75
C TYR A 66 -9.48 9.20 -6.50
N GLN A 67 -9.12 7.92 -6.58
CA GLN A 67 -9.97 6.83 -6.10
C GLN A 67 -9.46 6.38 -4.73
N LEU A 68 -10.24 6.66 -3.69
CA LEU A 68 -10.04 6.12 -2.35
C LEU A 68 -10.59 4.70 -2.29
N ARG A 69 -9.79 3.76 -1.80
CA ARG A 69 -10.21 2.39 -1.49
C ARG A 69 -9.92 2.10 -0.03
N ALA A 70 -10.95 1.71 0.73
CA ALA A 70 -10.83 1.25 2.10
C ALA A 70 -11.41 -0.16 2.22
N THR A 71 -10.64 -1.09 2.76
CA THR A 71 -10.98 -2.51 2.84
C THR A 71 -10.91 -2.97 4.29
N ASN A 72 -12.02 -3.48 4.81
CA ASN A 72 -12.08 -4.15 6.10
C ASN A 72 -11.24 -5.44 6.03
N ILE A 73 -10.23 -5.58 6.88
CA ILE A 73 -9.25 -6.67 6.76
C ILE A 73 -9.79 -8.02 7.24
N ASN A 74 -10.82 -8.00 8.09
CA ASN A 74 -11.46 -9.20 8.62
C ASN A 74 -12.44 -9.80 7.59
N THR A 75 -13.25 -8.95 6.97
CA THR A 75 -14.31 -9.39 6.03
C THR A 75 -13.89 -9.34 4.55
N ASN A 76 -12.77 -8.69 4.23
CA ASN A 76 -12.33 -8.36 2.87
C ASN A 76 -13.32 -7.47 2.10
N THR A 77 -14.30 -6.85 2.77
CA THR A 77 -15.25 -5.93 2.14
C THR A 77 -14.57 -4.61 1.81
N THR A 78 -14.70 -4.14 0.57
CA THR A 78 -14.06 -2.91 0.10
C THR A 78 -15.10 -1.84 -0.25
N GLN A 79 -14.92 -0.65 0.31
CA GLN A 79 -15.62 0.56 -0.10
C GLN A 79 -14.72 1.38 -1.03
N THR A 80 -15.34 2.09 -1.98
CA THR A 80 -14.60 2.88 -2.96
C THR A 80 -15.37 4.15 -3.31
N ILE A 81 -14.65 5.26 -3.37
CA ILE A 81 -15.19 6.55 -3.81
C ILE A 81 -14.16 7.26 -4.69
N VAL A 82 -14.64 8.02 -5.68
CA VAL A 82 -13.81 8.86 -6.55
C VAL A 82 -14.12 10.31 -6.27
N VAL A 83 -13.09 11.12 -6.05
CA VAL A 83 -13.19 12.56 -5.77
C VAL A 83 -12.10 13.32 -6.52
N THR A 84 -12.29 14.61 -6.75
CA THR A 84 -11.26 15.51 -7.33
C THR A 84 -10.47 16.25 -6.25
N GLY A 85 -10.99 16.31 -5.02
CA GLY A 85 -10.31 16.88 -3.87
C GLY A 85 -9.29 15.93 -3.24
N THR A 86 -8.64 16.39 -2.18
CA THR A 86 -7.63 15.63 -1.42
C THR A 86 -8.17 15.07 -0.10
N SER A 87 -9.49 14.98 0.02
CA SER A 87 -10.17 14.32 1.13
C SER A 87 -11.49 13.69 0.69
N ALA A 88 -11.92 12.66 1.41
CA ALA A 88 -13.22 12.02 1.28
C ALA A 88 -13.59 11.33 2.59
N SER A 89 -14.88 11.05 2.81
CA SER A 89 -15.31 10.30 3.99
C SER A 89 -16.05 9.03 3.61
N LEU A 90 -15.87 7.97 4.40
CA LEU A 90 -16.57 6.69 4.24
C LEU A 90 -17.21 6.26 5.56
N PRO A 91 -18.43 5.69 5.54
CA PRO A 91 -19.05 5.11 6.73
C PRO A 91 -18.42 3.73 7.00
N LEU A 92 -17.67 3.60 8.09
CA LEU A 92 -16.96 2.38 8.45
C LEU A 92 -17.48 1.81 9.76
N GLU A 93 -17.52 0.48 9.86
CA GLU A 93 -17.83 -0.21 11.11
C GLU A 93 -16.84 0.17 12.21
N LYS A 94 -17.34 0.38 13.42
CA LYS A 94 -16.54 0.66 14.61
C LYS A 94 -15.93 -0.62 15.16
N GLY A 95 -14.76 -0.51 15.78
CA GLY A 95 -13.99 -1.63 16.36
C GLY A 95 -13.21 -2.46 15.33
N ASP A 96 -13.45 -2.24 14.03
CA ASP A 96 -12.80 -3.00 12.97
C ASP A 96 -11.53 -2.34 12.44
N ALA A 97 -10.61 -3.18 11.97
CA ALA A 97 -9.42 -2.74 11.25
C ALA A 97 -9.66 -2.63 9.74
N PHE A 98 -9.08 -1.58 9.16
CA PHE A 98 -9.17 -1.28 7.74
C PHE A 98 -7.79 -1.04 7.15
N SER A 99 -7.59 -1.50 5.93
CA SER A 99 -6.51 -1.05 5.06
C SER A 99 -7.05 -0.02 4.09
N TRP A 100 -6.26 0.98 3.73
CA TRP A 100 -6.66 1.99 2.76
C TRP A 100 -5.51 2.50 1.92
N TYR A 101 -5.85 2.99 0.73
CA TYR A 101 -4.90 3.62 -0.19
C TYR A 101 -5.64 4.46 -1.23
N ILE A 102 -4.85 5.27 -1.94
CA ILE A 102 -5.30 6.16 -3.01
C ILE A 102 -4.74 5.68 -4.35
N ILE A 103 -5.58 5.74 -5.39
CA ILE A 103 -5.16 5.63 -6.79
C ILE A 103 -5.34 7.00 -7.46
N SER A 104 -4.24 7.62 -7.87
CA SER A 104 -4.19 8.86 -8.65
C SER A 104 -4.49 8.60 -10.13
N LYS A 105 -5.34 9.41 -10.74
CA LYS A 105 -5.78 9.29 -12.14
C LYS A 105 -5.84 10.65 -12.85
N ASN A 106 -5.65 10.65 -14.17
CA ASN A 106 -6.02 11.74 -15.07
C ASN A 106 -6.71 11.15 -16.32
N ASP A 107 -7.38 12.00 -17.09
CA ASP A 107 -8.08 11.56 -18.31
C ASP A 107 -7.18 11.57 -19.55
N ASP A 108 -5.97 12.11 -19.45
CA ASP A 108 -5.02 12.22 -20.56
C ASP A 108 -4.30 10.89 -20.87
N VAL A 109 -4.08 10.04 -19.85
CA VAL A 109 -3.42 8.73 -20.00
C VAL A 109 -4.14 7.63 -19.22
N SER A 110 -3.88 6.37 -19.57
CA SER A 110 -4.51 5.21 -18.92
C SER A 110 -3.84 4.77 -17.61
N GLU A 111 -2.59 5.19 -17.44
CA GLU A 111 -1.72 4.84 -16.34
C GLU A 111 -2.20 5.50 -15.05
N THR A 112 -2.02 4.78 -13.94
CA THR A 112 -2.39 5.26 -12.62
C THR A 112 -1.21 5.09 -11.67
N ALA A 113 -1.21 5.86 -10.60
CA ALA A 113 -0.23 5.70 -9.53
C ALA A 113 -0.94 5.39 -8.21
N ARG A 114 -0.43 4.38 -7.50
CA ARG A 114 -0.98 3.94 -6.22
C ARG A 114 -0.10 4.44 -5.08
N SER A 115 -0.73 4.91 -3.99
CA SER A 115 -0.06 5.21 -2.72
C SER A 115 0.45 3.95 -2.02
N GLU A 116 1.15 4.14 -0.90
CA GLU A 116 1.27 3.11 0.11
C GLU A 116 -0.11 2.61 0.56
N THR A 117 -0.13 1.43 1.18
CA THR A 117 -1.31 0.95 1.89
C THR A 117 -1.08 1.15 3.38
N TRP A 118 -1.94 1.94 4.02
CA TRP A 118 -1.91 2.15 5.46
C TRP A 118 -3.03 1.34 6.13
N LEU A 119 -2.81 0.94 7.38
CA LEU A 119 -3.81 0.28 8.20
C LEU A 119 -4.20 1.17 9.36
N PHE A 120 -5.42 1.04 9.86
CA PHE A 120 -5.88 1.68 11.08
C PHE A 120 -7.09 0.93 11.66
N TYR A 121 -7.37 1.12 12.94
CA TYR A 121 -8.64 0.72 13.57
C TYR A 121 -9.60 1.90 13.59
N ASN A 122 -10.86 1.68 13.26
CA ASN A 122 -11.89 2.67 13.52
C ASN A 122 -12.37 2.52 14.97
N ALA A 123 -12.29 3.58 15.78
CA ALA A 123 -12.57 3.48 17.21
C ALA A 123 -13.97 2.93 17.50
N GLY A 124 -14.05 2.01 18.48
CA GLY A 124 -15.28 1.33 18.88
C GLY A 124 -15.41 1.23 20.40
N SER A 125 -16.11 0.20 20.87
CA SER A 125 -16.23 -0.13 22.30
C SER A 125 -15.11 -1.04 22.81
N GLU A 126 -14.30 -1.57 21.90
CA GLU A 126 -13.23 -2.50 22.23
C GLU A 126 -12.13 -1.80 23.03
N THR A 127 -11.48 -2.58 23.90
CA THR A 127 -10.39 -2.10 24.77
C THR A 127 -9.11 -2.89 24.58
N THR A 128 -9.16 -3.91 23.74
CA THR A 128 -8.04 -4.73 23.27
C THR A 128 -8.14 -4.81 21.75
N TYR A 129 -7.00 -4.76 21.08
CA TYR A 129 -6.90 -4.84 19.63
C TYR A 129 -6.05 -6.04 19.23
N ALA A 130 -6.40 -6.65 18.10
CA ALA A 130 -5.47 -7.58 17.49
C ALA A 130 -4.32 -6.78 16.88
N PRO A 131 -3.10 -7.34 16.79
CA PRO A 131 -2.01 -6.66 16.14
C PRO A 131 -2.30 -6.44 14.66
N PHE A 132 -1.70 -5.42 14.06
CA PHE A 132 -1.75 -5.27 12.61
C PHE A 132 -0.94 -6.37 11.93
N PRO A 133 -1.35 -6.84 10.73
CA PRO A 133 -0.48 -7.66 9.89
C PRO A 133 0.90 -7.00 9.70
N ALA A 134 1.97 -7.75 9.95
CA ALA A 134 3.32 -7.22 9.82
C ALA A 134 3.61 -6.66 8.43
N GLU A 135 4.21 -5.48 8.37
CA GLU A 135 4.68 -4.88 7.13
C GLU A 135 5.95 -5.58 6.65
N VAL A 136 5.96 -6.03 5.40
CA VAL A 136 7.16 -6.61 4.81
C VAL A 136 8.08 -5.51 4.31
N ILE A 137 9.24 -5.42 4.94
CA ILE A 137 10.30 -4.48 4.56
C ILE A 137 11.12 -5.07 3.41
N ALA A 138 11.59 -6.30 3.56
CA ALA A 138 12.33 -7.01 2.51
C ALA A 138 12.38 -8.53 2.75
N PRO A 139 12.41 -9.38 1.72
CA PRO A 139 12.14 -9.06 0.32
C PRO A 139 10.64 -8.83 0.07
N LYS A 140 10.29 -7.73 -0.61
CA LYS A 140 8.91 -7.43 -1.03
C LYS A 140 8.48 -8.32 -2.20
N THR A 141 7.17 -8.49 -2.39
CA THR A 141 6.60 -9.23 -3.51
C THR A 141 7.14 -8.75 -4.86
N GLY A 142 7.62 -9.69 -5.67
CA GLY A 142 8.18 -9.44 -7.00
C GLY A 142 9.67 -9.06 -6.98
N ALA A 143 10.29 -8.94 -5.80
CA ALA A 143 11.71 -8.65 -5.71
C ALA A 143 12.56 -9.76 -6.32
N THR A 144 13.68 -9.37 -6.93
CA THR A 144 14.79 -10.27 -7.21
C THR A 144 15.93 -9.91 -6.28
N VAL A 145 16.39 -10.87 -5.49
CA VAL A 145 17.42 -10.65 -4.46
C VAL A 145 18.66 -11.48 -4.77
N THR A 146 19.82 -10.98 -4.38
CA THR A 146 21.08 -11.72 -4.43
C THR A 146 21.34 -12.31 -3.06
N LYS A 147 21.64 -13.61 -3.01
CA LYS A 147 22.05 -14.27 -1.76
C LYS A 147 23.47 -13.87 -1.38
N ASP A 148 23.77 -13.92 -0.09
CA ASP A 148 25.12 -13.63 0.39
C ASP A 148 26.10 -14.80 0.15
N ILE A 149 27.32 -14.68 0.68
CA ILE A 149 28.37 -15.70 0.52
C ILE A 149 28.05 -17.03 1.22
N ASN A 150 27.11 -17.03 2.18
CA ASN A 150 26.65 -18.23 2.89
C ASN A 150 25.41 -18.85 2.22
N ASN A 151 24.97 -18.32 1.07
CA ASN A 151 23.71 -18.66 0.43
C ASN A 151 22.48 -18.26 1.25
N GLU A 152 22.53 -17.11 1.92
CA GLU A 152 21.45 -16.63 2.78
C GLU A 152 20.81 -15.34 2.25
N VAL A 153 19.54 -15.14 2.61
CA VAL A 153 18.79 -13.89 2.41
C VAL A 153 18.16 -13.49 3.73
N ALA A 154 18.24 -12.20 4.08
CA ALA A 154 17.55 -11.65 5.23
C ALA A 154 16.09 -11.33 4.92
N LEU A 155 15.18 -11.87 5.73
CA LEU A 155 13.78 -11.48 5.80
C LEU A 155 13.64 -10.43 6.89
N ASN A 156 12.99 -9.31 6.57
CA ASN A 156 12.81 -8.16 7.46
C ASN A 156 11.36 -7.72 7.40
N TRP A 157 10.74 -7.54 8.56
CA TRP A 157 9.38 -7.05 8.70
C TRP A 157 9.30 -6.01 9.82
N GLU A 158 8.13 -5.40 9.97
CA GLU A 158 7.80 -4.51 11.08
C GLU A 158 6.40 -4.86 11.58
N GLY A 159 6.28 -5.17 12.87
CA GLY A 159 4.98 -5.36 13.52
C GLY A 159 4.50 -4.07 14.16
N ALA A 160 3.19 -3.92 14.27
CA ALA A 160 2.58 -2.78 14.94
C ALA A 160 1.31 -3.24 15.66
N ASP A 161 1.03 -2.58 16.77
CA ASP A 161 -0.05 -2.90 17.68
C ASP A 161 -0.44 -1.64 18.47
N ILE A 162 -1.73 -1.46 18.77
CA ILE A 162 -2.24 -0.19 19.32
C ILE A 162 -2.04 -0.13 20.83
N ASP A 163 -2.24 -1.24 21.51
CA ASP A 163 -2.18 -1.45 22.96
C ASP A 163 -0.72 -1.62 23.43
N ASN A 164 0.18 -1.95 22.52
CA ASN A 164 1.60 -2.23 22.76
C ASN A 164 1.83 -3.53 23.56
N ASP A 165 1.03 -4.55 23.32
CA ASP A 165 1.09 -5.86 23.99
C ASP A 165 1.54 -7.00 23.06
N LEU A 166 2.23 -6.68 21.96
CA LEU A 166 2.86 -7.67 21.08
C LEU A 166 3.70 -8.69 21.86
N GLU A 167 3.36 -9.97 21.69
CA GLU A 167 4.12 -11.10 22.21
C GLU A 167 5.28 -11.47 21.27
N GLY A 168 5.01 -11.49 19.96
CA GLY A 168 6.02 -11.84 18.97
C GLY A 168 5.50 -12.29 17.61
N TYR A 169 6.31 -13.10 16.92
CA TYR A 169 6.13 -13.47 15.52
C TYR A 169 6.37 -14.95 15.26
N GLU A 170 5.60 -15.51 14.34
CA GLU A 170 5.87 -16.80 13.69
C GLU A 170 6.20 -16.55 12.21
N VAL A 171 7.38 -16.99 11.76
CA VAL A 171 7.85 -16.79 10.38
C VAL A 171 7.70 -18.08 9.59
N TYR A 172 6.99 -17.99 8.47
CA TYR A 172 6.76 -19.10 7.56
C TYR A 172 7.49 -18.86 6.25
N PHE A 173 8.23 -19.86 5.76
CA PHE A 173 9.09 -19.74 4.58
C PHE A 173 9.15 -21.06 3.81
N SER A 174 8.85 -21.05 2.52
CA SER A 174 8.98 -22.24 1.68
C SER A 174 9.04 -21.90 0.18
N THR A 175 9.19 -22.91 -0.67
CA THR A 175 9.03 -22.81 -2.13
C THR A 175 7.57 -23.02 -2.58
N GLU A 176 6.66 -23.30 -1.65
CA GLU A 176 5.24 -23.53 -1.89
C GLU A 176 4.41 -22.29 -1.57
N ASN A 177 3.32 -22.07 -2.31
CA ASN A 177 2.42 -20.94 -2.10
C ASN A 177 0.99 -21.44 -1.78
N PRO A 178 0.44 -21.15 -0.57
CA PRO A 178 1.04 -20.36 0.51
C PRO A 178 2.09 -21.15 1.32
N PRO A 179 3.05 -20.45 1.96
CA PRO A 179 4.05 -21.11 2.80
C PRO A 179 3.44 -21.58 4.14
N THR A 180 3.60 -22.86 4.43
CA THR A 180 3.10 -23.52 5.65
C THR A 180 4.21 -24.01 6.58
N THR A 181 5.46 -24.01 6.12
CA THR A 181 6.63 -24.39 6.92
C THR A 181 7.01 -23.27 7.87
N LEU A 182 6.77 -23.47 9.17
CA LEU A 182 7.26 -22.61 10.25
C LEU A 182 8.77 -22.77 10.37
N ILE A 183 9.51 -21.67 10.24
CA ILE A 183 10.98 -21.66 10.37
C ILE A 183 11.46 -21.01 11.67
N ALA A 184 10.63 -20.16 12.29
CA ALA A 184 10.98 -19.52 13.55
C ALA A 184 9.75 -19.05 14.33
N THR A 185 9.87 -19.08 15.65
CA THR A 185 9.01 -18.36 16.60
C THR A 185 9.89 -17.40 17.37
N LEU A 186 9.56 -16.11 17.32
CA LEU A 186 10.38 -15.01 17.79
C LEU A 186 9.59 -14.19 18.81
N THR A 187 10.26 -13.65 19.81
CA THR A 187 9.65 -12.71 20.75
C THR A 187 9.57 -11.31 20.13
N ASN A 188 8.75 -10.46 20.73
CA ASN A 188 8.74 -9.04 20.42
C ASN A 188 10.16 -8.44 20.51
N GLY A 189 10.45 -7.45 19.65
CA GLY A 189 11.76 -6.83 19.49
C GLY A 189 12.69 -7.51 18.48
N THR A 190 12.35 -8.69 17.94
CA THR A 190 13.07 -9.30 16.82
C THR A 190 12.23 -9.20 15.55
N SER A 191 12.74 -8.52 14.53
CA SER A 191 11.98 -8.21 13.31
C SER A 191 12.73 -8.60 12.02
N ASP A 192 13.71 -9.48 12.17
CA ASP A 192 14.49 -10.04 11.08
C ASP A 192 14.92 -11.50 11.33
N ILE A 193 15.17 -12.23 10.25
CA ILE A 193 15.81 -13.56 10.27
C ILE A 193 16.50 -13.83 8.94
N THR A 194 17.61 -14.58 8.96
CA THR A 194 18.26 -15.08 7.74
C THR A 194 17.75 -16.48 7.38
N VAL A 195 17.55 -16.72 6.08
CA VAL A 195 17.11 -18.00 5.54
C VAL A 195 18.06 -18.49 4.46
N SER A 196 18.36 -19.80 4.47
CA SER A 196 19.15 -20.44 3.42
C SER A 196 18.34 -20.58 2.13
N VAL A 197 18.97 -20.26 1.00
CA VAL A 197 18.33 -20.22 -0.31
C VAL A 197 19.20 -20.75 -1.43
N GLU A 198 18.56 -21.29 -2.47
CA GLU A 198 19.21 -21.72 -3.70
C GLU A 198 19.08 -20.67 -4.81
N SER A 199 20.09 -20.61 -5.68
CA SER A 199 20.03 -19.72 -6.86
C SER A 199 18.94 -20.17 -7.82
N ASP A 200 18.36 -19.20 -8.53
CA ASP A 200 17.28 -19.43 -9.50
C ASP A 200 15.98 -20.02 -8.93
N THR A 201 15.82 -20.01 -7.60
CA THR A 201 14.61 -20.47 -6.91
C THR A 201 13.71 -19.30 -6.49
N VAL A 202 12.40 -19.53 -6.53
CA VAL A 202 11.36 -18.63 -6.03
C VAL A 202 10.94 -19.09 -4.65
N TYR A 203 10.92 -18.16 -3.70
CA TYR A 203 10.48 -18.41 -2.33
C TYR A 203 9.27 -17.55 -1.97
N TYR A 204 8.46 -18.10 -1.07
CA TYR A 204 7.29 -17.48 -0.50
C TYR A 204 7.44 -17.42 1.01
N TRP A 205 7.04 -16.30 1.59
CA TRP A 205 7.13 -16.12 3.03
C TRP A 205 6.02 -15.23 3.58
N ARG A 206 5.70 -15.45 4.84
CA ARG A 206 4.73 -14.65 5.60
C ARG A 206 5.09 -14.67 7.07
N VAL A 207 4.59 -13.68 7.79
CA VAL A 207 4.74 -13.48 9.22
C VAL A 207 3.36 -13.45 9.83
N LEU A 208 3.14 -14.31 10.82
CA LEU A 208 2.01 -14.24 11.73
C LEU A 208 2.48 -13.47 12.97
N THR A 209 1.78 -12.41 13.31
CA THR A 209 2.01 -11.58 14.50
C THR A 209 1.01 -11.99 15.58
N ARG A 210 1.45 -12.00 16.84
CA ARG A 210 0.67 -12.42 18.00
C ARG A 210 0.87 -11.45 19.16
N ASP A 211 -0.21 -11.15 19.88
CA ASP A 211 -0.21 -10.39 21.13
C ASP A 211 -0.30 -11.31 22.38
N LEU A 212 -0.21 -10.73 23.57
CA LEU A 212 -0.24 -11.47 24.85
C LEU A 212 -1.64 -12.02 25.19
N GLU A 213 -2.68 -11.50 24.53
CA GLU A 213 -4.10 -11.84 24.65
C GLU A 213 -4.45 -13.04 23.77
N GLY A 214 -3.55 -13.40 22.84
CA GLY A 214 -3.65 -14.53 21.94
C GLY A 214 -4.31 -14.20 20.59
N ASN A 215 -4.61 -12.93 20.30
CA ASN A 215 -5.04 -12.52 18.98
C ASN A 215 -3.87 -12.60 18.00
N THR A 216 -4.21 -12.72 16.70
CA THR A 216 -3.21 -12.89 15.66
C THR A 216 -3.58 -12.14 14.39
N ALA A 217 -2.56 -11.72 13.65
CA ALA A 217 -2.72 -11.18 12.30
C ALA A 217 -1.61 -11.68 11.38
N THR A 218 -1.97 -12.02 10.15
CA THR A 218 -1.04 -12.54 9.15
C THR A 218 -0.97 -11.60 7.95
N ASN A 219 0.24 -11.26 7.51
CA ASN A 219 0.43 -10.44 6.33
C ASN A 219 0.14 -11.22 5.03
N GLN A 220 0.03 -10.49 3.92
CA GLN A 220 -0.04 -11.12 2.60
C GLN A 220 1.26 -11.87 2.29
N VAL A 221 1.12 -13.02 1.60
CA VAL A 221 2.28 -13.80 1.19
C VAL A 221 3.18 -12.96 0.29
N SER A 222 4.43 -12.82 0.74
CA SER A 222 5.49 -12.17 -0.03
C SER A 222 6.24 -13.19 -0.88
N GLN A 223 6.57 -12.80 -2.10
CA GLN A 223 7.25 -13.67 -3.08
C GLN A 223 8.52 -12.99 -3.59
N PHE A 224 9.63 -13.70 -3.62
CA PHE A 224 10.86 -13.21 -4.23
C PHE A 224 11.62 -14.30 -4.99
N LYS A 225 12.41 -13.89 -5.99
CA LYS A 225 13.33 -14.77 -6.72
C LYS A 225 14.77 -14.52 -6.29
N VAL A 226 15.54 -15.59 -6.09
CA VAL A 226 16.97 -15.52 -5.77
C VAL A 226 17.81 -15.61 -7.04
N ARG A 227 18.86 -14.78 -7.11
CA ARG A 227 19.96 -14.87 -8.07
C ARG A 227 21.24 -15.26 -7.35
#